data_AF-A0A7Y9WCY9-F1
#
_entry.id   AF-A0A7Y9WCY9-F1
#
_cell.length_a   1.000
_cell.length_b   1.000
_cell.length_c   1.000
_cell.angle_alpha   90.00
_cell.angle_beta   90.00
_cell.angle_gamma   90.00
#
_symmetry.space_group_name_H-M   'P 1'
#
loop_
_entity.id
_entity.type
_entity.pdbx_description
1 polymer ?
#
loop_
_entity_poly.entity_id
_entity_poly.type
_entity_poly.pdbx_seq_one_letter_code
_entity_poly.pdbx_strand_id
1 'polypeptide(L)'
;MTSRPAAPVSFDALPNPRGGAVRPAELALAEALLAFEQHTESTSALLRASHALRAAGWLSAQRFADALVRLSPLSEDDPSGADNARAVFGAALRDFRAALERHNLRELSCSPALFNHYRAVCAHLSEHTPGSTVVFEDLALTARPVPPVSMHAQSADQLAHLRARYERALLPVLRAQPDTGSAAARALTNAALDELDAVLTELAGPDPYDFWRLAKACAKALRVGGRATGEVDARRFYARCNLALADHARGILRAPRSLVRATLALLWRDYALFGAAAEDADQVEVLHDYGLTVDWHVAGTQASEMLWEAGAVQAQSLNAARGMLTRELGVLAVNSHAYEDFLQTADASIAALTEHARAADQPEKADPSEALQAGDAAYRLGAAACALGLGHVTLLADALGLAWRRRAHAAVATPAVRAHVIVGAPAANTLEQSAEALRATLHKVAAGVAPASGGVALAGLAALTRAIEQGGE
;
A
#
# COMPACT_ATOMS: atom_id res chain seq x y z
N MET A 1 12.93 37.20 21.98
CA MET A 1 12.12 36.35 21.08
C MET A 1 13.08 35.56 20.21
N THR A 2 13.37 34.32 20.56
CA THR A 2 14.23 33.44 19.77
C THR A 2 13.33 32.66 18.81
N SER A 3 13.35 33.06 17.54
CA SER A 3 12.70 32.32 16.45
C SER A 3 13.34 30.94 16.36
N ARG A 4 12.62 29.91 16.81
CA ARG A 4 12.98 28.51 16.57
C ARG A 4 12.96 28.31 15.05
N PRO A 5 14.05 27.83 14.42
CA PRO A 5 13.98 27.47 13.01
C PRO A 5 12.92 26.39 12.87
N ALA A 6 11.94 26.62 11.99
CA ALA A 6 11.01 25.58 11.58
C ALA A 6 11.87 24.43 11.06
N ALA A 7 11.82 23.28 11.73
CA ALA A 7 12.43 22.08 11.17
C ALA A 7 11.84 21.91 9.76
N PRO A 8 12.66 21.68 8.72
CA PRO A 8 12.14 21.45 7.39
C PRO A 8 11.14 20.29 7.49
N VAL A 9 9.95 20.49 6.91
CA VAL A 9 8.93 19.43 6.84
C VAL A 9 9.57 18.29 6.07
N SER A 10 9.85 17.18 6.75
CA SER A 10 10.37 15.98 6.10
C SER A 10 9.24 15.39 5.29
N PHE A 11 9.32 15.50 3.97
CA PHE A 11 8.34 14.89 3.06
C PHE A 11 8.85 13.51 2.65
N ASP A 12 8.05 12.48 2.94
CA ASP A 12 8.35 11.10 2.51
C ASP A 12 7.90 10.84 1.06
N ALA A 13 7.08 11.73 0.50
CA ALA A 13 6.59 11.66 -0.88
C ALA A 13 6.45 13.07 -1.47
N LEU A 14 6.59 13.16 -2.80
CA LEU A 14 6.29 14.40 -3.52
C LEU A 14 4.77 14.70 -3.41
N PRO A 15 4.38 15.98 -3.32
CA PRO A 15 2.97 16.37 -3.44
C PRO A 15 2.33 15.80 -4.70
N ASN A 16 1.01 15.83 -4.84
CA ASN A 16 0.35 15.44 -6.08
C ASN A 16 -0.59 16.58 -6.53
N PRO A 17 -0.13 17.53 -7.36
CA PRO A 17 -0.93 18.68 -7.78
C PRO A 17 -2.12 18.29 -8.67
N ARG A 18 -2.16 17.05 -9.19
CA ARG A 18 -3.28 16.50 -9.96
C ARG A 18 -4.23 15.65 -9.10
N GLY A 19 -3.86 15.38 -7.85
CA GLY A 19 -4.66 14.63 -6.90
C GLY A 19 -5.88 15.40 -6.43
N GLY A 20 -6.93 14.67 -6.09
CA GLY A 20 -8.16 15.24 -5.56
C GLY A 20 -8.01 15.65 -4.09
N ALA A 21 -8.74 16.70 -3.71
CA ALA A 21 -8.82 17.20 -2.35
C ALA A 21 -10.13 16.78 -1.69
N VAL A 22 -10.06 16.25 -0.47
CA VAL A 22 -11.26 15.99 0.35
C VAL A 22 -11.52 17.23 1.21
N ARG A 23 -12.06 18.30 0.58
CA ARG A 23 -12.22 19.62 1.22
C ARG A 23 -12.94 19.58 2.58
N PRO A 24 -14.02 18.79 2.77
CA PRO A 24 -14.65 18.67 4.08
C PRO A 24 -13.71 18.12 5.16
N ALA A 25 -12.79 17.21 4.80
CA ALA A 25 -11.81 16.67 5.73
C ALA A 25 -10.70 17.67 6.05
N GLU A 26 -10.17 18.37 5.04
CA GLU A 26 -9.15 19.41 5.21
C GLU A 26 -9.63 20.53 6.15
N LEU A 27 -10.84 21.04 5.91
CA LEU A 27 -11.46 22.07 6.75
C LEU A 27 -11.66 21.56 8.18
N ALA A 28 -12.18 20.35 8.34
CA ALA A 28 -12.40 19.75 9.65
C ALA A 28 -11.08 19.50 10.41
N LEU A 29 -9.99 19.13 9.73
CA LEU A 29 -8.66 19.01 10.37
C LEU A 29 -8.07 20.37 10.73
N ALA A 30 -8.29 21.40 9.90
CA ALA A 30 -7.88 22.76 10.24
C ALA A 30 -8.63 23.29 11.47
N GLU A 31 -9.93 23.05 11.55
CA GLU A 31 -10.76 23.37 12.73
C GLU A 31 -10.29 22.58 13.97
N ALA A 32 -9.99 21.29 13.83
CA ALA A 32 -9.46 20.47 14.93
C ALA A 32 -8.11 21.00 15.44
N LEU A 33 -7.22 21.42 14.54
CA LEU A 33 -5.92 21.99 14.93
C LEU A 33 -6.09 23.32 15.65
N LEU A 34 -6.98 24.19 15.15
CA LEU A 34 -7.30 25.46 15.79
C LEU A 34 -7.86 25.24 17.21
N ALA A 35 -8.80 24.31 17.36
CA ALA A 35 -9.35 23.94 18.67
C ALA A 35 -8.26 23.43 19.62
N PHE A 36 -7.39 22.54 19.13
CA PHE A 36 -6.26 22.04 19.89
C PHE A 36 -5.32 23.16 20.37
N GLU A 37 -4.96 24.11 19.49
CA GLU A 37 -4.13 25.27 19.82
C GLU A 37 -4.80 26.19 20.86
N GLN A 38 -6.13 26.33 20.77
CA GLN A 38 -6.94 27.11 21.71
C GLN A 38 -7.25 26.37 23.02
N HIS A 39 -6.77 25.14 23.20
CA HIS A 39 -7.06 24.29 24.36
C HIS A 39 -8.57 24.02 24.52
N THR A 40 -9.27 23.84 23.39
CA THR A 40 -10.69 23.48 23.33
C THR A 40 -10.88 22.09 22.68
N GLU A 41 -12.10 21.57 22.77
CA GLU A 41 -12.44 20.22 22.30
C GLU A 41 -12.29 20.09 20.77
N SER A 42 -11.50 19.09 20.33
CA SER A 42 -11.25 18.84 18.89
C SER A 42 -12.02 17.63 18.32
N THR A 43 -12.66 16.83 19.17
CA THR A 43 -13.27 15.53 18.84
C THR A 43 -14.32 15.63 17.73
N SER A 44 -15.23 16.60 17.81
CA SER A 44 -16.31 16.76 16.83
C SER A 44 -15.80 17.08 15.41
N ALA A 45 -14.74 17.88 15.32
CA ALA A 45 -14.08 18.21 14.06
C ALA A 45 -13.35 16.98 13.49
N LEU A 46 -12.62 16.24 14.33
CA LEU A 46 -11.95 15.00 13.91
C LEU A 46 -12.95 13.91 13.44
N LEU A 47 -14.11 13.80 14.07
CA LEU A 47 -15.18 12.89 13.63
C LEU A 47 -15.68 13.24 12.22
N ARG A 48 -15.91 14.53 11.94
CA ARG A 48 -16.28 15.00 10.60
C ARG A 48 -15.19 14.67 9.57
N ALA A 49 -13.92 14.86 9.92
CA ALA A 49 -12.80 14.49 9.06
C ALA A 49 -12.79 12.98 8.77
N SER A 50 -12.93 12.13 9.80
CA SER A 50 -13.00 10.67 9.62
C SER A 50 -14.15 10.25 8.70
N HIS A 51 -15.34 10.82 8.85
CA HIS A 51 -16.47 10.53 7.98
C HIS A 51 -16.24 10.95 6.52
N ALA A 52 -15.67 12.13 6.29
CA ALA A 52 -15.34 12.60 4.94
C ALA A 52 -14.28 11.70 4.27
N LEU A 53 -13.24 11.30 4.99
CA LEU A 53 -12.21 10.37 4.51
C LEU A 53 -12.78 8.99 4.18
N ARG A 54 -13.71 8.48 5.02
CA ARG A 54 -14.42 7.23 4.76
C ARG A 54 -15.24 7.30 3.47
N ALA A 55 -15.97 8.39 3.28
CA ALA A 55 -16.78 8.61 2.08
C ALA A 55 -15.91 8.67 0.82
N ALA A 56 -14.72 9.29 0.90
CA ALA A 56 -13.74 9.31 -0.19
C ALA A 56 -13.03 7.96 -0.44
N GLY A 57 -13.11 7.02 0.50
CA GLY A 57 -12.40 5.74 0.45
C GLY A 57 -10.93 5.84 0.84
N TRP A 58 -10.54 6.90 1.56
CA TRP A 58 -9.18 7.14 2.03
C TRP A 58 -8.96 6.40 3.35
N LEU A 59 -9.04 5.07 3.31
CA LEU A 59 -9.21 4.23 4.51
C LEU A 59 -8.02 4.28 5.47
N SER A 60 -6.79 4.37 4.98
CA SER A 60 -5.59 4.53 5.83
C SER A 60 -5.65 5.86 6.62
N ALA A 61 -5.98 6.96 5.93
CA ALA A 61 -6.16 8.27 6.56
C ALA A 61 -7.35 8.28 7.53
N GLN A 62 -8.44 7.59 7.18
CA GLN A 62 -9.61 7.43 8.03
C GLN A 62 -9.27 6.70 9.36
N ARG A 63 -8.44 5.64 9.31
CA ARG A 63 -7.96 4.94 10.52
C ARG A 63 -7.07 5.83 11.38
N PHE A 64 -6.24 6.67 10.76
CA PHE A 64 -5.46 7.67 11.48
C PHE A 64 -6.39 8.65 12.19
N ALA A 65 -7.35 9.24 11.47
CA ALA A 65 -8.33 10.16 12.05
C ALA A 65 -9.11 9.52 13.21
N ASP A 66 -9.53 8.25 13.11
CA ASP A 66 -10.18 7.53 14.22
C ASP A 66 -9.27 7.37 15.45
N ALA A 67 -7.97 7.16 15.27
CA ALA A 67 -7.03 7.10 16.38
C ALA A 67 -6.86 8.47 17.05
N LEU A 68 -6.83 9.55 16.27
CA LEU A 68 -6.85 10.92 16.81
C LEU A 68 -8.15 11.22 17.55
N VAL A 69 -9.32 10.84 17.01
CA VAL A 69 -10.62 11.00 17.70
C VAL A 69 -10.56 10.35 19.08
N ARG A 70 -10.05 9.12 19.17
CA ARG A 70 -9.95 8.39 20.45
C ARG A 70 -8.95 9.00 21.42
N LEU A 71 -7.87 9.60 20.92
CA LEU A 71 -6.85 10.23 21.76
C LEU A 71 -7.22 11.67 22.17
N SER A 72 -8.11 12.35 21.44
CA SER A 72 -8.47 13.75 21.70
C SER A 72 -8.82 14.04 23.17
N PRO A 73 -9.67 13.26 23.86
CA PRO A 73 -10.01 13.56 25.26
C PRO A 73 -8.80 13.50 26.20
N LEU A 74 -7.86 12.58 25.95
CA LEU A 74 -6.63 12.42 26.75
C LEU A 74 -5.60 13.53 26.48
N SER A 75 -5.78 14.30 25.40
CA SER A 75 -4.91 15.43 25.05
C SER A 75 -5.34 16.76 25.71
N GLU A 76 -6.51 16.75 26.36
CA GLU A 76 -7.09 17.89 27.09
C GLU A 76 -6.66 17.91 28.57
N ASP A 77 -6.15 16.79 29.09
CA ASP A 77 -5.69 16.62 30.47
C ASP A 77 -4.31 17.26 30.76
N ASP A 78 -4.02 17.50 32.05
CA ASP A 78 -2.99 18.40 32.60
C ASP A 78 -1.57 18.21 31.98
N PRO A 79 -0.94 19.28 31.43
CA PRO A 79 0.40 19.24 30.81
C PRO A 79 1.57 18.91 31.75
N SER A 80 1.32 18.69 33.04
CA SER A 80 2.34 18.39 34.06
C SER A 80 2.70 16.89 34.19
N GLY A 81 1.96 16.00 33.52
CA GLY A 81 2.23 14.56 33.49
C GLY A 81 3.47 14.18 32.68
N ALA A 82 4.22 13.18 33.16
CA ALA A 82 5.40 12.63 32.47
C ALA A 82 5.06 11.99 31.10
N ASP A 83 3.81 11.59 30.89
CA ASP A 83 3.26 11.04 29.65
C ASP A 83 2.44 12.10 28.90
N ASN A 84 3.11 13.00 28.20
CA ASN A 84 2.47 14.14 27.53
C ASN A 84 1.78 13.73 26.22
N ALA A 85 0.61 13.08 26.32
CA ALA A 85 -0.26 12.71 25.21
C ALA A 85 -0.62 13.91 24.31
N ARG A 86 -0.72 15.12 24.89
CA ARG A 86 -0.98 16.37 24.17
C ARG A 86 0.13 16.71 23.16
N ALA A 87 1.39 16.49 23.50
CA ALA A 87 2.51 16.72 22.57
C ALA A 87 2.49 15.74 21.39
N VAL A 88 2.23 14.46 21.66
CA VAL A 88 2.12 13.42 20.62
C VAL A 88 0.93 13.69 19.70
N PHE A 89 -0.23 14.00 20.28
CA PHE A 89 -1.43 14.36 19.55
C PHE A 89 -1.21 15.57 18.65
N GLY A 90 -0.65 16.66 19.19
CA GLY A 90 -0.42 17.89 18.43
C GLY A 90 0.58 17.73 17.28
N ALA A 91 1.63 16.92 17.46
CA ALA A 91 2.56 16.58 16.38
C ALA A 91 1.89 15.74 15.30
N ALA A 92 1.19 14.67 15.70
CA ALA A 92 0.49 13.79 14.79
C ALA A 92 -0.59 14.53 13.98
N LEU A 93 -1.37 15.42 14.61
CA LEU A 93 -2.42 16.20 13.93
C LEU A 93 -1.84 17.16 12.87
N ARG A 94 -0.76 17.86 13.20
CA ARG A 94 -0.09 18.78 12.25
C ARG A 94 0.45 18.05 11.03
N ASP A 95 1.19 16.96 11.26
CA ASP A 95 1.87 16.24 10.18
C ASP A 95 0.87 15.44 9.34
N PHE A 96 -0.19 14.91 9.95
CA PHE A 96 -1.31 14.30 9.23
C PHE A 96 -2.08 15.30 8.37
N ARG A 97 -2.38 16.50 8.88
CA ARG A 97 -3.02 17.55 8.08
C ARG A 97 -2.16 17.94 6.89
N ALA A 98 -0.86 18.18 7.12
CA ALA A 98 0.07 18.52 6.05
C ALA A 98 0.15 17.42 4.98
N ALA A 99 0.10 16.14 5.37
CA ALA A 99 0.06 15.03 4.42
C ALA A 99 -1.24 14.96 3.63
N LEU A 100 -2.37 15.28 4.26
CA LEU A 100 -3.66 15.34 3.56
C LEU A 100 -3.65 16.42 2.46
N GLU A 101 -3.07 17.59 2.76
CA GLU A 101 -2.95 18.73 1.83
C GLU A 101 -2.03 18.45 0.64
N ARG A 102 -1.22 17.39 0.68
CA ARG A 102 -0.37 16.96 -0.44
C ARG A 102 -1.12 16.13 -1.49
N HIS A 103 -2.37 15.73 -1.21
CA HIS A 103 -3.25 15.01 -2.16
C HIS A 103 -2.66 13.70 -2.71
N ASN A 104 -1.74 13.08 -1.96
CA ASN A 104 -1.07 11.84 -2.36
C ASN A 104 -1.63 10.66 -1.55
N LEU A 105 -2.53 9.88 -2.16
CA LEU A 105 -3.16 8.72 -1.53
C LEU A 105 -2.17 7.65 -1.03
N ARG A 106 -1.04 7.50 -1.73
CA ARG A 106 -0.02 6.52 -1.39
C ARG A 106 0.79 6.96 -0.20
N GLU A 107 1.10 8.24 -0.10
CA GLU A 107 1.72 8.81 1.10
C GLU A 107 0.89 8.51 2.35
N LEU A 108 -0.42 8.75 2.30
CA LEU A 108 -1.35 8.49 3.40
C LEU A 108 -1.42 7.01 3.83
N SER A 109 -0.98 6.08 2.98
CA SER A 109 -0.96 4.65 3.25
C SER A 109 0.43 4.15 3.63
N CYS A 110 1.49 4.67 3.01
CA CYS A 110 2.82 4.09 3.02
C CYS A 110 3.88 4.94 3.73
N SER A 111 3.59 6.17 4.15
CA SER A 111 4.58 7.03 4.82
C SER A 111 5.04 6.44 6.17
N PRO A 112 6.36 6.18 6.34
CA PRO A 112 6.92 5.79 7.63
C PRO A 112 6.74 6.86 8.70
N ALA A 113 6.84 8.15 8.34
CA ALA A 113 6.61 9.25 9.29
C ALA A 113 5.18 9.22 9.84
N LEU A 114 4.16 9.16 8.97
CA LEU A 114 2.77 9.05 9.40
C LEU A 114 2.53 7.78 10.20
N PHE A 115 3.09 6.64 9.80
CA PHE A 115 2.96 5.42 10.58
C PHE A 115 3.58 5.53 11.98
N ASN A 116 4.73 6.20 12.12
CA ASN A 116 5.35 6.42 13.42
C ASN A 116 4.45 7.28 14.33
N HIS A 117 3.81 8.33 13.79
CA HIS A 117 2.80 9.10 14.53
C HIS A 117 1.59 8.24 14.92
N TYR A 118 1.03 7.49 13.96
CA TYR A 118 -0.09 6.59 14.22
C TYR A 118 0.22 5.56 15.31
N ARG A 119 1.43 4.96 15.27
CA ARG A 119 1.89 4.02 16.29
C ARG A 119 2.06 4.70 17.66
N ALA A 120 2.61 5.91 17.72
CA ALA A 120 2.76 6.67 18.96
C ALA A 120 1.39 7.04 19.56
N VAL A 121 0.44 7.49 18.73
CA VAL A 121 -0.95 7.73 19.13
C VAL A 121 -1.58 6.46 19.70
N CYS A 122 -1.44 5.33 19.01
CA CYS A 122 -2.00 4.06 19.48
C CYS A 122 -1.32 3.51 20.74
N ALA A 123 -0.05 3.82 20.98
CA ALA A 123 0.65 3.41 22.20
C ALA A 123 -0.01 4.01 23.45
N HIS A 124 -0.32 5.32 23.43
CA HIS A 124 -1.07 5.98 24.51
C HIS A 124 -2.50 5.41 24.68
N LEU A 125 -3.15 5.01 23.59
CA LEU A 125 -4.45 4.35 23.69
C LEU A 125 -4.35 2.95 24.33
N SER A 126 -3.25 2.24 24.11
CA SER A 126 -3.05 0.87 24.59
C SER A 126 -2.75 0.75 26.09
N GLU A 127 -2.29 1.83 26.74
CA GLU A 127 -2.17 1.93 28.20
C GLU A 127 -3.52 1.69 28.90
N HIS A 128 -4.62 1.96 28.19
CA HIS A 128 -6.00 1.84 28.67
C HIS A 128 -6.75 0.65 28.04
N THR A 129 -6.13 -0.12 27.14
CA THR A 129 -6.69 -1.35 26.53
C THR A 129 -5.54 -2.28 26.08
N PRO A 130 -5.08 -3.21 26.94
CA PRO A 130 -3.99 -4.11 26.60
C PRO A 130 -4.38 -5.09 25.49
N GLY A 131 -3.48 -5.30 24.51
CA GLY A 131 -3.59 -6.40 23.54
C GLY A 131 -3.52 -6.02 22.05
N SER A 132 -3.47 -4.75 21.66
CA SER A 132 -3.41 -4.35 20.24
C SER A 132 -2.05 -3.79 19.84
N THR A 133 -1.15 -4.65 19.34
CA THR A 133 0.10 -4.19 18.70
C THR A 133 -0.22 -3.66 17.31
N VAL A 134 0.10 -2.39 17.06
CA VAL A 134 -0.10 -1.77 15.74
C VAL A 134 1.10 -2.05 14.84
N VAL A 135 0.84 -2.58 13.66
CA VAL A 135 1.85 -2.93 12.66
C VAL A 135 1.64 -2.15 11.35
N PHE A 136 2.70 -1.93 10.58
CA PHE A 136 2.70 -1.06 9.41
C PHE A 136 1.79 -1.59 8.30
N GLU A 137 1.84 -2.90 8.07
CA GLU A 137 1.05 -3.61 7.07
C GLU A 137 -0.47 -3.52 7.30
N ASP A 138 -0.91 -3.26 8.53
CA ASP A 138 -2.32 -3.04 8.79
C ASP A 138 -2.79 -1.69 8.26
N LEU A 139 -1.94 -0.66 8.34
CA LEU A 139 -2.23 0.66 7.79
C LEU A 139 -2.06 0.65 6.27
N ALA A 140 -0.89 0.23 5.79
CA ALA A 140 -0.55 0.26 4.36
C ALA A 140 -1.51 -0.58 3.51
N LEU A 141 -1.82 -1.80 3.96
CA LEU A 141 -2.68 -2.72 3.20
C LEU A 141 -4.13 -2.71 3.72
N THR A 142 -4.62 -1.57 4.20
CA THR A 142 -6.00 -1.43 4.69
C THR A 142 -7.00 -1.78 3.59
N ALA A 143 -7.92 -2.72 3.88
CA ALA A 143 -8.95 -3.22 2.95
C ALA A 143 -8.44 -3.85 1.64
N ARG A 144 -7.12 -4.07 1.52
CA ARG A 144 -6.52 -4.75 0.37
C ARG A 144 -6.51 -6.26 0.61
N PRO A 145 -7.09 -7.08 -0.29
CA PRO A 145 -7.06 -8.52 -0.17
C PRO A 145 -5.62 -9.03 -0.33
N VAL A 146 -5.27 -10.09 0.39
CA VAL A 146 -3.96 -10.75 0.27
C VAL A 146 -4.18 -12.25 0.04
N PRO A 147 -3.76 -12.79 -1.11
CA PRO A 147 -4.00 -14.19 -1.44
C PRO A 147 -3.22 -15.09 -0.48
N PRO A 148 -3.69 -16.32 -0.22
CA PRO A 148 -2.88 -17.32 0.47
C PRO A 148 -1.61 -17.62 -0.33
N VAL A 149 -0.48 -17.68 0.37
CA VAL A 149 0.85 -17.86 -0.23
C VAL A 149 1.45 -19.17 0.26
N SER A 150 1.98 -19.95 -0.67
CA SER A 150 2.63 -21.23 -0.42
C SER A 150 4.14 -21.05 -0.22
N MET A 151 4.80 -22.07 0.33
CA MET A 151 6.25 -22.23 0.27
C MET A 151 6.51 -23.50 -0.52
N HIS A 152 7.23 -23.37 -1.63
CA HIS A 152 7.52 -24.49 -2.53
C HIS A 152 8.21 -25.65 -1.80
N ALA A 153 7.62 -26.85 -1.87
CA ALA A 153 8.12 -28.03 -1.20
C ALA A 153 9.52 -28.41 -1.68
N GLN A 154 10.44 -28.63 -0.73
CA GLN A 154 11.82 -29.02 -0.97
C GLN A 154 12.22 -30.23 -0.13
N SER A 155 13.31 -30.89 -0.50
CA SER A 155 13.85 -31.99 0.31
C SER A 155 14.36 -31.47 1.66
N ALA A 156 14.24 -32.29 2.70
CA ALA A 156 14.68 -31.91 4.05
C ALA A 156 16.18 -31.58 4.09
N ASP A 157 17.00 -32.33 3.35
CA ASP A 157 18.45 -32.11 3.26
C ASP A 157 18.78 -30.77 2.60
N GLN A 158 18.08 -30.41 1.53
CA GLN A 158 18.25 -29.13 0.86
C GLN A 158 17.84 -27.97 1.77
N LEU A 159 16.70 -28.07 2.46
CA LEU A 159 16.25 -27.04 3.40
C LEU A 159 17.20 -26.89 4.59
N ALA A 160 17.73 -27.99 5.13
CA ALA A 160 18.72 -27.95 6.20
C ALA A 160 20.00 -27.24 5.75
N HIS A 161 20.47 -27.52 4.53
CA HIS A 161 21.64 -26.87 3.94
C HIS A 161 21.42 -25.36 3.73
N LEU A 162 20.30 -24.98 3.10
CA LEU A 162 19.95 -23.58 2.83
C LEU A 162 19.76 -22.79 4.12
N ARG A 163 19.12 -23.39 5.13
CA ARG A 163 18.95 -22.76 6.43
C ARG A 163 20.27 -22.51 7.15
N ALA A 164 21.19 -23.46 7.14
CA ALA A 164 22.52 -23.27 7.74
C ALA A 164 23.29 -22.12 7.06
N ARG A 165 23.19 -21.99 5.73
CA ARG A 165 23.76 -20.87 4.97
C ARG A 165 23.12 -19.55 5.36
N TYR A 166 21.79 -19.52 5.41
CA TYR A 166 21.01 -18.33 5.80
C TYR A 166 21.37 -17.86 7.22
N GLU A 167 21.36 -18.75 8.20
CA GLU A 167 21.65 -18.42 9.61
C GLU A 167 23.08 -17.89 9.79
N ARG A 168 24.05 -18.45 9.06
CA ARG A 168 25.43 -17.96 9.06
C ARG A 168 25.54 -16.53 8.51
N ALA A 169 24.81 -16.23 7.44
CA ALA A 169 24.79 -14.91 6.81
C ALA A 169 23.95 -13.88 7.57
N LEU A 170 22.95 -14.31 8.34
CA LEU A 170 22.05 -13.42 9.06
C LEU A 170 22.75 -12.61 10.16
N LEU A 171 23.70 -13.23 10.89
CA LEU A 171 24.31 -12.61 12.06
C LEU A 171 25.09 -11.32 11.73
N PRO A 172 25.96 -11.27 10.69
CA PRO A 172 26.57 -10.02 10.25
C PRO A 172 25.57 -8.92 9.92
N VAL A 173 24.47 -9.25 9.23
CA VAL A 173 23.43 -8.29 8.84
C VAL A 173 22.70 -7.71 10.05
N LEU A 174 22.37 -8.54 11.04
CA LEU A 174 21.70 -8.07 12.27
C LEU A 174 22.60 -7.20 13.15
N ARG A 175 23.92 -7.45 13.11
CA ARG A 175 24.95 -6.70 13.87
C ARG A 175 25.45 -5.45 13.15
N ALA A 176 25.13 -5.28 11.88
CA ALA A 176 25.60 -4.15 11.08
C ALA A 176 25.16 -2.83 11.74
N GLN A 177 26.13 -1.93 11.93
CA GLN A 177 25.88 -0.56 12.35
C GLN A 177 26.05 0.36 11.14
N PRO A 178 25.03 1.15 10.76
CA PRO A 178 25.03 1.92 9.52
C PRO A 178 26.15 3.00 9.48
N ASP A 179 26.43 3.67 10.60
CA ASP A 179 27.26 4.88 10.60
C ASP A 179 28.67 4.73 11.23
N THR A 180 28.94 3.59 11.87
CA THR A 180 30.13 3.39 12.72
C THR A 180 30.97 2.18 12.32
N GLY A 181 30.60 1.49 11.23
CA GLY A 181 31.26 0.27 10.78
C GLY A 181 32.59 0.52 10.05
N SER A 182 33.63 -0.26 10.41
CA SER A 182 34.88 -0.31 9.65
C SER A 182 34.65 -0.77 8.20
N ALA A 183 35.57 -0.46 7.28
CA ALA A 183 35.47 -0.90 5.88
C ALA A 183 35.38 -2.43 5.75
N ALA A 184 36.12 -3.16 6.59
CA ALA A 184 36.06 -4.63 6.64
C ALA A 184 34.70 -5.14 7.14
N ALA A 185 34.09 -4.50 8.13
CA ALA A 185 32.76 -4.86 8.62
C ALA A 185 31.67 -4.61 7.56
N ARG A 186 31.79 -3.53 6.78
CA ARG A 186 30.89 -3.24 5.65
C ARG A 186 31.04 -4.28 4.53
N ALA A 187 32.26 -4.65 4.17
CA ALA A 187 32.51 -5.70 3.17
C ALA A 187 31.93 -7.06 3.61
N LEU A 188 32.11 -7.44 4.89
CA LEU A 188 31.52 -8.65 5.45
C LEU A 188 29.99 -8.62 5.41
N THR A 189 29.39 -7.47 5.72
CA THR A 189 27.93 -7.30 5.69
C THR A 189 27.39 -7.43 4.26
N ASN A 190 28.05 -6.83 3.28
CA ASN A 190 27.66 -6.94 1.88
C ASN A 190 27.75 -8.39 1.38
N ALA A 191 28.85 -9.10 1.67
CA ALA A 191 28.99 -10.51 1.33
C ALA A 191 27.92 -11.39 2.01
N ALA A 192 27.53 -11.05 3.23
CA ALA A 192 26.45 -11.73 3.93
C ALA A 192 25.08 -11.46 3.26
N LEU A 193 24.81 -10.23 2.82
CA LEU A 193 23.61 -9.93 2.04
C LEU A 193 23.59 -10.69 0.70
N ASP A 194 24.74 -10.81 0.02
CA ASP A 194 24.85 -11.57 -1.23
C ASP A 194 24.48 -13.05 -1.00
N GLU A 195 24.94 -13.62 0.12
CA GLU A 195 24.60 -14.98 0.50
C GLU A 195 23.10 -15.13 0.84
N LEU A 196 22.49 -14.15 1.52
CA LEU A 196 21.05 -14.17 1.80
C LEU A 196 20.23 -14.13 0.51
N ASP A 197 20.59 -13.30 -0.46
CA ASP A 197 19.91 -13.22 -1.76
C ASP A 197 20.05 -14.50 -2.57
N ALA A 198 21.24 -15.12 -2.53
CA ALA A 198 21.49 -16.41 -3.17
C ALA A 198 20.58 -17.49 -2.57
N VAL A 199 20.48 -17.57 -1.24
CA VAL A 199 19.57 -18.52 -0.58
C VAL A 199 18.12 -18.24 -0.92
N LEU A 200 17.65 -16.99 -0.89
CA LEU A 200 16.27 -16.64 -1.27
C LEU A 200 15.98 -17.00 -2.74
N THR A 201 16.97 -16.88 -3.61
CA THR A 201 16.86 -17.29 -5.01
C THR A 201 16.75 -18.81 -5.17
N GLU A 202 17.53 -19.58 -4.41
CA GLU A 202 17.46 -21.04 -4.39
C GLU A 202 16.16 -21.56 -3.74
N LEU A 203 15.57 -20.78 -2.83
CA LEU A 203 14.29 -21.10 -2.20
C LEU A 203 13.07 -20.83 -3.09
N ALA A 204 13.16 -19.84 -3.98
CA ALA A 204 12.05 -19.36 -4.80
C ALA A 204 11.51 -20.45 -5.75
N GLY A 205 10.22 -20.75 -5.60
CA GLY A 205 9.51 -21.67 -6.49
C GLY A 205 9.02 -21.01 -7.79
N PRO A 206 8.47 -21.80 -8.73
CA PRO A 206 7.88 -21.31 -9.97
C PRO A 206 6.48 -20.70 -9.80
N ASP A 207 5.80 -20.94 -8.68
CA ASP A 207 4.48 -20.39 -8.38
C ASP A 207 4.55 -18.86 -8.17
N PRO A 208 3.75 -18.04 -8.87
CA PRO A 208 3.62 -16.60 -8.60
C PRO A 208 3.25 -16.27 -7.15
N TYR A 209 2.54 -17.16 -6.47
CA TYR A 209 2.15 -17.02 -5.07
C TYR A 209 3.01 -17.86 -4.12
N ASP A 210 4.31 -18.00 -4.44
CA ASP A 210 5.34 -18.52 -3.55
C ASP A 210 5.93 -17.41 -2.67
N PHE A 211 6.07 -17.69 -1.36
CA PHE A 211 6.56 -16.72 -0.40
C PHE A 211 8.01 -16.34 -0.66
N TRP A 212 8.85 -17.29 -1.09
CA TRP A 212 10.26 -17.04 -1.32
C TRP A 212 10.48 -16.15 -2.54
N ARG A 213 9.62 -16.23 -3.55
CA ARG A 213 9.59 -15.25 -4.66
C ARG A 213 9.27 -13.83 -4.17
N LEU A 214 8.28 -13.66 -3.29
CA LEU A 214 7.98 -12.36 -2.66
C LEU A 214 9.12 -11.86 -1.78
N ALA A 215 9.70 -12.73 -0.95
CA ALA A 215 10.81 -12.40 -0.07
C ALA A 215 12.06 -11.99 -0.87
N LYS A 216 12.37 -12.68 -1.98
CA LYS A 216 13.43 -12.31 -2.91
C LYS A 216 13.22 -10.92 -3.49
N ALA A 217 12.02 -10.60 -3.97
CA ALA A 217 11.71 -9.28 -4.50
C ALA A 217 11.87 -8.18 -3.43
N CYS A 218 11.41 -8.44 -2.21
CA CYS A 218 11.57 -7.53 -1.07
C CYS A 218 13.05 -7.32 -0.69
N ALA A 219 13.85 -8.38 -0.60
CA ALA A 219 15.29 -8.29 -0.31
C ALA A 219 16.02 -7.47 -1.38
N LYS A 220 15.75 -7.74 -2.67
CA LYS A 220 16.31 -6.98 -3.79
C LYS A 220 15.95 -5.49 -3.69
N ALA A 221 14.69 -5.16 -3.43
CA ALA A 221 14.25 -3.76 -3.27
C ALA A 221 14.93 -3.07 -2.08
N LEU A 222 15.04 -3.74 -0.93
CA LEU A 222 15.75 -3.21 0.24
C LEU A 222 17.23 -2.95 -0.04
N ARG A 223 17.87 -3.80 -0.86
CA ARG A 223 19.27 -3.63 -1.25
C ARG A 223 19.47 -2.46 -2.20
N VAL A 224 18.68 -2.39 -3.26
CA VAL A 224 18.74 -1.29 -4.23
C VAL A 224 18.48 0.05 -3.55
N GLY A 225 17.51 0.09 -2.64
CA GLY A 225 17.20 1.29 -1.85
C GLY A 225 18.16 1.58 -0.69
N GLY A 226 19.26 0.83 -0.52
CA GLY A 226 20.25 1.07 0.54
C GLY A 226 19.74 0.84 1.98
N ARG A 227 18.60 0.18 2.15
CA ARG A 227 17.91 -0.03 3.44
C ARG A 227 18.00 -1.45 3.97
N ALA A 228 18.72 -2.32 3.27
CA ALA A 228 18.97 -3.69 3.70
C ALA A 228 19.65 -3.79 5.07
N THR A 229 20.33 -2.72 5.50
CA THR A 229 20.95 -2.60 6.83
C THR A 229 20.49 -1.30 7.50
N GLY A 230 20.53 -1.25 8.84
CA GLY A 230 20.18 -0.05 9.61
C GLY A 230 18.69 0.09 9.97
N GLU A 231 17.76 -0.20 9.05
CA GLU A 231 16.33 -0.13 9.35
C GLU A 231 15.88 -1.28 10.28
N VAL A 232 15.03 -0.95 11.26
CA VAL A 232 14.43 -1.96 12.16
C VAL A 232 13.55 -2.93 11.39
N ASP A 233 12.80 -2.44 10.40
CA ASP A 233 11.88 -3.26 9.62
C ASP A 233 12.62 -4.20 8.65
N ALA A 234 13.75 -3.78 8.07
CA ALA A 234 14.60 -4.67 7.27
C ALA A 234 15.22 -5.80 8.12
N ARG A 235 15.73 -5.49 9.31
CA ARG A 235 16.24 -6.52 10.23
C ARG A 235 15.14 -7.47 10.69
N ARG A 236 13.95 -6.94 10.98
CA ARG A 236 12.76 -7.74 11.33
C ARG A 236 12.35 -8.65 10.17
N PHE A 237 12.40 -8.17 8.94
CA PHE A 237 12.12 -8.95 7.73
C PHE A 237 13.07 -10.15 7.61
N TYR A 238 14.40 -9.93 7.66
CA TYR A 238 15.37 -11.03 7.56
C TYR A 238 15.24 -12.03 8.73
N ALA A 239 14.97 -11.55 9.94
CA ALA A 239 14.72 -12.42 11.09
C ALA A 239 13.43 -13.25 10.93
N ARG A 240 12.35 -12.65 10.41
CA ARG A 240 11.10 -13.36 10.13
C ARG A 240 11.25 -14.38 9.00
N CYS A 241 12.06 -14.10 7.99
CA CYS A 241 12.39 -15.09 6.96
C CYS A 241 13.14 -16.30 7.55
N ASN A 242 14.00 -16.11 8.56
CA ASN A 242 14.62 -17.24 9.27
C ASN A 242 13.59 -18.11 10.00
N LEU A 243 12.58 -17.48 10.63
CA LEU A 243 11.48 -18.20 11.28
C LEU A 243 10.65 -18.98 10.26
N ALA A 244 10.34 -18.36 9.11
CA ALA A 244 9.65 -19.03 8.02
C ALA A 244 10.45 -20.21 7.46
N LEU A 245 11.79 -20.10 7.34
CA LEU A 245 12.66 -21.21 6.96
C LEU A 245 12.59 -22.36 7.98
N ALA A 246 12.54 -22.03 9.27
CA ALA A 246 12.41 -23.03 10.33
C ALA A 246 11.03 -23.72 10.31
N ASP A 247 9.96 -23.00 9.98
CA ASP A 247 8.62 -23.56 9.77
C ASP A 247 8.58 -24.44 8.51
N HIS A 248 9.21 -23.99 7.42
CA HIS A 248 9.31 -24.72 6.17
C HIS A 248 10.07 -26.04 6.34
N ALA A 249 11.19 -26.02 7.07
CA ALA A 249 11.96 -27.22 7.43
C ALA A 249 11.16 -28.19 8.32
N ARG A 250 10.12 -27.72 9.03
CA ARG A 250 9.18 -28.55 9.80
C ARG A 250 8.01 -29.07 8.95
N GLY A 251 8.01 -28.83 7.64
CA GLY A 251 6.97 -29.28 6.71
C GLY A 251 5.76 -28.35 6.63
N ILE A 252 5.82 -27.14 7.21
CA ILE A 252 4.77 -26.14 7.05
C ILE A 252 4.94 -25.50 5.67
N LEU A 253 4.00 -25.71 4.75
CA LEU A 253 4.07 -25.21 3.37
C LEU A 253 3.21 -23.95 3.14
N ARG A 254 2.54 -23.43 4.16
CA ARG A 254 1.73 -22.20 4.07
C ARG A 254 2.41 -21.08 4.82
N ALA A 255 2.69 -19.97 4.14
CA ALA A 255 3.23 -18.80 4.79
C ALA A 255 2.17 -18.13 5.69
N PRO A 256 2.52 -17.72 6.92
CA PRO A 256 1.61 -16.96 7.77
C PRO A 256 1.14 -15.67 7.09
N ARG A 257 -0.16 -15.38 7.13
CA ARG A 257 -0.73 -14.17 6.49
C ARG A 257 -0.07 -12.88 6.98
N SER A 258 0.23 -12.78 8.27
CA SER A 258 0.91 -11.62 8.85
C SER A 258 2.31 -11.42 8.28
N LEU A 259 3.04 -12.51 8.01
CA LEU A 259 4.34 -12.45 7.36
C LEU A 259 4.23 -11.95 5.92
N VAL A 260 3.30 -12.52 5.14
CA VAL A 260 3.05 -12.10 3.75
C VAL A 260 2.69 -10.62 3.70
N ARG A 261 1.75 -10.18 4.54
CA ARG A 261 1.33 -8.77 4.62
C ARG A 261 2.49 -7.84 4.98
N ALA A 262 3.31 -8.21 5.96
CA ALA A 262 4.48 -7.42 6.36
C ALA A 262 5.49 -7.28 5.22
N THR A 263 5.85 -8.39 4.57
CA THR A 263 6.80 -8.39 3.45
C THR A 263 6.26 -7.60 2.26
N LEU A 264 4.97 -7.77 1.94
CA LEU A 264 4.31 -7.08 0.84
C LEU A 264 4.23 -5.57 1.09
N ALA A 265 3.85 -5.15 2.31
CA ALA A 265 3.82 -3.74 2.69
C ALA A 265 5.22 -3.11 2.62
N LEU A 266 6.25 -3.83 3.07
CA LEU A 266 7.64 -3.37 3.01
C LEU A 266 8.12 -3.20 1.56
N LEU A 267 7.82 -4.16 0.69
CA LEU A 267 8.11 -4.06 -0.74
C LEU A 267 7.36 -2.88 -1.39
N TRP A 268 6.06 -2.76 -1.14
CA TRP A 268 5.22 -1.76 -1.80
C TRP A 268 5.53 -0.34 -1.36
N ARG A 269 5.89 -0.14 -0.09
CA ARG A 269 6.19 1.18 0.51
C ARG A 269 7.01 2.06 -0.41
N ASP A 270 8.08 1.51 -0.96
CA ASP A 270 9.11 2.27 -1.65
C ASP A 270 8.64 2.67 -3.05
N TYR A 271 8.10 1.70 -3.77
CA TYR A 271 7.52 1.90 -5.09
C TYR A 271 6.26 2.77 -5.04
N ALA A 272 5.51 2.74 -3.94
CA ALA A 272 4.35 3.58 -3.74
C ALA A 272 4.71 5.06 -3.55
N LEU A 273 5.79 5.34 -2.81
CA LEU A 273 6.21 6.70 -2.47
C LEU A 273 7.09 7.36 -3.55
N PHE A 274 7.98 6.59 -4.17
CA PHE A 274 9.02 7.11 -5.07
C PHE A 274 8.85 6.68 -6.52
N GLY A 275 7.88 5.80 -6.80
CA GLY A 275 7.68 5.20 -8.11
C GLY A 275 8.67 4.09 -8.42
N ALA A 276 8.51 3.48 -9.59
CA ALA A 276 9.40 2.46 -10.13
C ALA A 276 10.10 2.93 -11.40
N ALA A 277 11.35 2.50 -11.59
CA ALA A 277 12.11 2.66 -12.82
C ALA A 277 12.07 1.39 -13.69
N ALA A 278 12.62 1.43 -14.90
CA ALA A 278 12.56 0.30 -15.84
C ALA A 278 13.27 -0.96 -15.29
N GLU A 279 14.35 -0.77 -14.53
CA GLU A 279 15.09 -1.82 -13.84
C GLU A 279 14.32 -2.52 -12.71
N ASP A 280 13.22 -1.92 -12.26
CA ASP A 280 12.35 -2.47 -11.20
C ASP A 280 11.24 -3.38 -11.74
N ALA A 281 11.20 -3.63 -13.05
CA ALA A 281 10.10 -4.35 -13.69
C ALA A 281 9.76 -5.69 -13.03
N ASP A 282 10.77 -6.47 -12.61
CA ASP A 282 10.53 -7.74 -11.92
C ASP A 282 9.79 -7.56 -10.58
N GLN A 283 10.15 -6.54 -9.80
CA GLN A 283 9.52 -6.25 -8.51
C GLN A 283 8.12 -5.67 -8.70
N VAL A 284 7.93 -4.86 -9.73
CA VAL A 284 6.61 -4.32 -10.10
C VAL A 284 5.68 -5.44 -10.54
N GLU A 285 6.15 -6.41 -11.34
CA GLU A 285 5.35 -7.58 -11.71
C GLU A 285 4.94 -8.41 -10.49
N VAL A 286 5.82 -8.57 -9.50
CA VAL A 286 5.44 -9.19 -8.22
C VAL A 286 4.35 -8.36 -7.53
N LEU A 287 4.48 -7.03 -7.44
CA LEU A 287 3.44 -6.18 -6.84
C LEU A 287 2.11 -6.28 -7.59
N HIS A 288 2.13 -6.36 -8.91
CA HIS A 288 0.94 -6.55 -9.74
C HIS A 288 0.27 -7.90 -9.47
N ASP A 289 1.06 -8.98 -9.31
CA ASP A 289 0.54 -10.29 -8.93
C ASP A 289 -0.23 -10.24 -7.60
N TYR A 290 0.09 -9.29 -6.71
CA TYR A 290 -0.60 -9.02 -5.44
C TYR A 290 -1.64 -7.87 -5.52
N GLY A 291 -1.93 -7.34 -6.71
CA GLY A 291 -2.90 -6.27 -6.93
C GLY A 291 -2.49 -4.90 -6.38
N LEU A 292 -1.20 -4.62 -6.28
CA LEU A 292 -0.70 -3.34 -5.77
C LEU A 292 -0.24 -2.43 -6.91
N THR A 293 -0.86 -1.26 -7.00
CA THR A 293 -0.49 -0.27 -8.01
C THR A 293 0.77 0.49 -7.64
N VAL A 294 1.58 0.79 -8.64
CA VAL A 294 2.82 1.57 -8.56
C VAL A 294 2.80 2.61 -9.68
N ASP A 295 3.33 3.81 -9.45
CA ASP A 295 3.57 4.76 -10.55
C ASP A 295 4.92 4.49 -11.19
N TRP A 296 4.91 4.40 -12.51
CA TRP A 296 6.14 4.37 -13.30
C TRP A 296 6.68 5.80 -13.41
N HIS A 297 7.85 6.04 -12.83
CA HIS A 297 8.58 7.28 -13.02
C HIS A 297 9.75 6.97 -13.95
N VAL A 298 10.01 7.82 -14.94
CA VAL A 298 11.27 7.77 -15.69
C VAL A 298 12.36 8.26 -14.73
N ALA A 299 12.88 7.33 -13.92
CA ALA A 299 13.94 7.42 -12.92
C ALA A 299 13.84 8.58 -11.93
N GLY A 300 13.75 8.29 -10.62
CA GLY A 300 13.93 9.22 -9.49
C GLY A 300 15.35 9.79 -9.40
N THR A 301 15.76 10.52 -10.42
CA THR A 301 16.97 11.35 -10.40
C THR A 301 16.58 12.72 -9.87
N GLN A 302 17.49 13.40 -9.17
CA GLN A 302 17.27 14.78 -8.74
C GLN A 302 16.85 15.70 -9.92
N ALA A 303 17.25 15.36 -11.15
CA ALA A 303 16.83 16.05 -12.35
C ALA A 303 15.36 15.82 -12.73
N SER A 304 14.82 14.61 -12.57
CA SER A 304 13.40 14.34 -12.80
C SER A 304 12.53 14.87 -11.67
N GLU A 305 13.02 14.86 -10.43
CA GLU A 305 12.39 15.55 -9.29
C GLU A 305 12.31 17.05 -9.54
N MET A 306 13.40 17.70 -9.98
CA MET A 306 13.39 19.12 -10.37
C MET A 306 12.46 19.41 -11.56
N LEU A 307 12.37 18.52 -12.55
CA LEU A 307 11.46 18.67 -13.69
C LEU A 307 9.99 18.46 -13.28
N TRP A 308 9.75 17.54 -12.36
CA TRP A 308 8.43 17.28 -11.80
C TRP A 308 7.99 18.41 -10.88
N GLU A 309 8.88 18.94 -10.03
CA GLU A 309 8.65 20.14 -9.21
C GLU A 309 8.43 21.38 -10.09
N ALA A 310 9.26 21.59 -11.12
CA ALA A 310 9.06 22.67 -12.08
C ALA A 310 7.71 22.52 -12.80
N GLY A 311 7.34 21.30 -13.19
CA GLY A 311 6.04 20.97 -13.78
C GLY A 311 4.86 21.15 -12.80
N ALA A 312 5.05 20.83 -11.53
CA ALA A 312 4.06 20.97 -10.46
C ALA A 312 3.85 22.44 -10.08
N VAL A 313 4.92 23.23 -9.98
CA VAL A 313 4.89 24.68 -9.75
C VAL A 313 4.36 25.41 -10.99
N GLN A 314 4.72 24.96 -12.20
CA GLN A 314 4.17 25.49 -13.44
C GLN A 314 2.69 25.13 -13.58
N ALA A 315 2.28 23.91 -13.21
CA ALA A 315 0.88 23.53 -13.13
C ALA A 315 0.15 24.37 -12.08
N GLN A 316 0.65 24.50 -10.85
CA GLN A 316 0.03 25.32 -9.80
C GLN A 316 -0.08 26.80 -10.19
N SER A 317 0.94 27.37 -10.82
CA SER A 317 0.92 28.77 -11.29
C SER A 317 0.01 28.97 -12.51
N LEU A 318 -0.02 28.03 -13.45
CA LEU A 318 -1.00 28.02 -14.54
C LEU A 318 -2.42 27.81 -14.02
N ASN A 319 -2.60 27.00 -12.98
CA ASN A 319 -3.89 26.70 -12.37
C ASN A 319 -4.44 27.92 -11.62
N ALA A 320 -3.57 28.65 -10.92
CA ALA A 320 -3.89 29.92 -10.26
C ALA A 320 -4.17 31.05 -11.27
N ALA A 321 -3.41 31.11 -12.38
CA ALA A 321 -3.57 32.12 -13.42
C ALA A 321 -4.77 31.87 -14.35
N ARG A 322 -5.19 30.62 -14.55
CA ARG A 322 -6.31 30.24 -15.44
C ARG A 322 -7.66 30.11 -14.73
N GLY A 323 -7.75 30.36 -13.43
CA GLY A 323 -9.01 30.23 -12.68
C GLY A 323 -9.62 28.84 -12.86
N MET A 324 -8.85 27.79 -12.54
CA MET A 324 -9.24 26.43 -12.92
C MET A 324 -10.59 25.98 -12.34
N LEU A 325 -11.41 25.44 -13.24
CA LEU A 325 -12.65 24.74 -12.95
C LEU A 325 -12.31 23.45 -12.17
N THR A 326 -12.58 23.43 -10.87
CA THR A 326 -12.63 22.20 -10.08
C THR A 326 -13.94 21.48 -10.34
N ARG A 327 -13.92 20.15 -10.40
CA ARG A 327 -15.12 19.33 -10.49
C ARG A 327 -15.35 18.65 -9.15
N GLU A 328 -16.56 18.80 -8.61
CA GLU A 328 -16.97 18.12 -7.39
C GLU A 328 -17.50 16.72 -7.73
N LEU A 329 -16.91 15.71 -7.11
CA LEU A 329 -17.25 14.29 -7.22
C LEU A 329 -17.72 13.78 -5.85
N GLY A 330 -18.80 14.37 -5.35
CA GLY A 330 -19.25 14.14 -3.98
C GLY A 330 -18.41 14.88 -2.96
N VAL A 331 -17.61 14.15 -2.16
CA VAL A 331 -16.71 14.75 -1.14
C VAL A 331 -15.33 15.10 -1.68
N LEU A 332 -15.03 14.71 -2.93
CA LEU A 332 -13.74 14.89 -3.58
C LEU A 332 -13.83 16.02 -4.61
N ALA A 333 -12.97 17.02 -4.48
CA ALA A 333 -12.77 18.07 -5.47
C ALA A 333 -11.56 17.72 -6.33
N VAL A 334 -11.74 17.59 -7.65
CA VAL A 334 -10.66 17.21 -8.57
C VAL A 334 -10.39 18.26 -9.63
N ASN A 335 -9.19 18.22 -10.19
CA ASN A 335 -8.82 18.99 -11.36
C ASN A 335 -9.59 18.48 -12.60
N SER A 336 -10.32 19.35 -13.29
CA SER A 336 -11.14 18.94 -14.44
C SER A 336 -10.33 18.27 -15.57
N HIS A 337 -9.11 18.73 -15.86
CA HIS A 337 -8.28 18.11 -16.90
C HIS A 337 -7.76 16.73 -16.47
N ALA A 338 -7.33 16.58 -15.22
CA ALA A 338 -6.96 15.27 -14.69
C ALA A 338 -8.15 14.31 -14.67
N TYR A 339 -9.35 14.82 -14.46
CA TYR A 339 -10.57 14.04 -14.51
C TYR A 339 -10.90 13.54 -15.92
N GLU A 340 -10.76 14.37 -16.95
CA GLU A 340 -10.99 13.95 -18.34
C GLU A 340 -9.96 12.90 -18.80
N ASP A 341 -8.68 13.06 -18.46
CA ASP A 341 -7.65 12.06 -18.74
C ASP A 341 -7.96 10.72 -18.04
N PHE A 342 -8.47 10.80 -16.80
CA PHE A 342 -8.93 9.63 -16.06
C PHE A 342 -10.12 8.96 -16.76
N LEU A 343 -11.11 9.71 -17.24
CA LEU A 343 -12.27 9.13 -17.94
C LEU A 343 -11.86 8.34 -19.19
N GLN A 344 -10.94 8.87 -19.99
CA GLN A 344 -10.43 8.16 -21.17
C GLN A 344 -9.77 6.83 -20.80
N THR A 345 -8.98 6.83 -19.72
CA THR A 345 -8.35 5.60 -19.21
C THR A 345 -9.40 4.64 -18.66
N ALA A 346 -10.38 5.15 -17.91
CA ALA A 346 -11.41 4.35 -17.28
C ALA A 346 -12.34 3.68 -18.30
N ASP A 347 -12.77 4.39 -19.34
CA ASP A 347 -13.63 3.86 -20.39
C ASP A 347 -12.95 2.69 -21.13
N ALA A 348 -11.67 2.87 -21.51
CA ALA A 348 -10.90 1.82 -22.15
C ALA A 348 -10.71 0.59 -21.24
N SER A 349 -10.37 0.81 -19.96
CA SER A 349 -10.20 -0.27 -18.99
C SER A 349 -11.49 -1.04 -18.69
N ILE A 350 -12.62 -0.34 -18.56
CA ILE A 350 -13.92 -0.97 -18.28
C ILE A 350 -14.42 -1.77 -19.49
N ALA A 351 -14.23 -1.25 -20.71
CA ALA A 351 -14.54 -1.99 -21.93
C ALA A 351 -13.79 -3.33 -21.97
N ALA A 352 -12.47 -3.29 -21.75
CA ALA A 352 -11.64 -4.49 -21.70
C ALA A 352 -12.09 -5.45 -20.59
N LEU A 353 -12.29 -4.95 -19.36
CA LEU A 353 -12.73 -5.79 -18.23
C LEU A 353 -14.08 -6.48 -18.49
N THR A 354 -15.02 -5.78 -19.12
CA THR A 354 -16.34 -6.33 -19.44
C THR A 354 -16.27 -7.37 -20.55
N GLU A 355 -15.45 -7.12 -21.57
CA GLU A 355 -15.20 -8.07 -22.66
C GLU A 355 -14.59 -9.37 -22.14
N HIS A 356 -13.52 -9.27 -21.33
CA HIS A 356 -12.85 -10.43 -20.75
C HIS A 356 -13.73 -11.17 -19.72
N ALA A 357 -14.56 -10.47 -18.95
CA ALA A 357 -15.53 -11.11 -18.04
C ALA A 357 -16.49 -12.03 -18.80
N ARG A 358 -17.04 -11.56 -19.93
CA ARG A 358 -17.95 -12.37 -20.78
C ARG A 358 -17.24 -13.55 -21.44
N ALA A 359 -15.97 -13.38 -21.85
CA ALA A 359 -15.17 -14.47 -22.40
C ALA A 359 -14.87 -15.54 -21.33
N ALA A 360 -14.65 -15.13 -20.08
CA ALA A 360 -14.31 -16.02 -18.97
C ALA A 360 -15.44 -16.98 -18.55
N ASP A 361 -16.69 -16.70 -18.92
CA ASP A 361 -17.84 -17.61 -18.75
C ASP A 361 -17.80 -18.83 -19.69
N GLN A 362 -16.88 -18.85 -20.66
CA GLN A 362 -16.59 -20.00 -21.52
C GLN A 362 -15.23 -20.62 -21.14
N PRO A 363 -15.13 -21.40 -20.05
CA PRO A 363 -13.86 -21.88 -19.52
C PRO A 363 -13.06 -22.76 -20.51
N GLU A 364 -13.73 -23.44 -21.44
CA GLU A 364 -13.07 -24.25 -22.48
C GLU A 364 -12.34 -23.43 -23.55
N LYS A 365 -12.62 -22.12 -23.63
CA LYS A 365 -12.02 -21.19 -24.61
C LYS A 365 -11.23 -20.06 -23.94
N ALA A 366 -11.20 -19.98 -22.62
CA ALA A 366 -10.59 -18.88 -21.90
C ALA A 366 -9.07 -18.91 -22.07
N ASP A 367 -8.52 -17.93 -22.80
CA ASP A 367 -7.09 -17.76 -22.98
C ASP A 367 -6.47 -17.13 -21.70
N PRO A 368 -5.44 -17.75 -21.09
CA PRO A 368 -4.71 -17.13 -19.98
C PRO A 368 -4.17 -15.73 -20.30
N SER A 369 -3.83 -15.45 -21.56
CA SER A 369 -3.32 -14.14 -21.98
C SER A 369 -4.38 -13.04 -21.87
N GLU A 370 -5.65 -13.35 -22.16
CA GLU A 370 -6.78 -12.44 -21.99
C GLU A 370 -7.02 -12.11 -20.51
N ALA A 371 -6.88 -13.10 -19.63
CA ALA A 371 -6.99 -12.87 -18.19
C ALA A 371 -5.86 -11.97 -17.65
N LEU A 372 -4.64 -12.05 -18.20
CA LEU A 372 -3.56 -11.10 -17.88
C LEU A 372 -3.89 -9.70 -18.37
N GLN A 373 -4.39 -9.56 -19.61
CA GLN A 373 -4.80 -8.26 -20.16
C GLN A 373 -5.92 -7.61 -19.35
N ALA A 374 -6.88 -8.40 -18.86
CA ALA A 374 -7.91 -7.94 -17.93
C ALA A 374 -7.28 -7.44 -16.61
N GLY A 375 -6.30 -8.17 -16.08
CA GLY A 375 -5.51 -7.75 -14.92
C GLY A 375 -4.81 -6.41 -15.14
N ASP A 376 -4.17 -6.22 -16.30
CA ASP A 376 -3.46 -4.99 -16.65
C ASP A 376 -4.42 -3.81 -16.90
N ALA A 377 -5.62 -4.08 -17.45
CA ALA A 377 -6.69 -3.09 -17.57
C ALA A 377 -7.18 -2.61 -16.20
N ALA A 378 -7.39 -3.53 -15.24
CA ALA A 378 -7.73 -3.21 -13.87
C ALA A 378 -6.62 -2.41 -13.18
N TYR A 379 -5.35 -2.80 -13.35
CA TYR A 379 -4.20 -2.06 -12.82
C TYR A 379 -4.14 -0.63 -13.35
N ARG A 380 -4.29 -0.42 -14.67
CA ARG A 380 -4.28 0.94 -15.27
C ARG A 380 -5.39 1.83 -14.69
N LEU A 381 -6.59 1.27 -14.51
CA LEU A 381 -7.69 1.98 -13.87
C LEU A 381 -7.40 2.28 -12.39
N GLY A 382 -6.86 1.31 -11.64
CA GLY A 382 -6.49 1.47 -10.24
C GLY A 382 -5.42 2.56 -10.05
N ALA A 383 -4.38 2.56 -10.89
CA ALA A 383 -3.32 3.56 -10.87
C ALA A 383 -3.87 4.97 -11.18
N ALA A 384 -4.69 5.11 -12.22
CA ALA A 384 -5.31 6.38 -12.58
C ALA A 384 -6.28 6.89 -11.48
N ALA A 385 -7.07 5.98 -10.90
CA ALA A 385 -7.96 6.30 -9.77
C ALA A 385 -7.16 6.73 -8.52
N CYS A 386 -6.04 6.06 -8.24
CA CYS A 386 -5.16 6.37 -7.12
C CYS A 386 -4.54 7.76 -7.29
N ALA A 387 -4.03 8.07 -8.48
CA ALA A 387 -3.46 9.37 -8.82
C ALA A 387 -4.49 10.51 -8.72
N LEU A 388 -5.76 10.24 -9.04
CA LEU A 388 -6.85 11.22 -8.94
C LEU A 388 -7.42 11.35 -7.51
N GLY A 389 -7.22 10.37 -6.63
CA GLY A 389 -7.78 10.37 -5.27
C GLY A 389 -9.08 9.59 -5.09
N LEU A 390 -9.49 8.75 -6.06
CA LEU A 390 -10.70 7.92 -5.98
C LEU A 390 -10.41 6.61 -5.23
N GLY A 391 -10.40 6.67 -3.88
CA GLY A 391 -9.97 5.57 -3.01
C GLY A 391 -10.77 4.27 -3.18
N HIS A 392 -12.11 4.35 -3.21
CA HIS A 392 -12.96 3.15 -3.38
C HIS A 392 -12.78 2.49 -4.75
N VAL A 393 -12.62 3.29 -5.81
CA VAL A 393 -12.36 2.80 -7.16
C VAL A 393 -11.00 2.11 -7.22
N THR A 394 -9.99 2.72 -6.59
CA THR A 394 -8.63 2.16 -6.48
C THR A 394 -8.68 0.78 -5.83
N LEU A 395 -9.27 0.65 -4.64
CA LEU A 395 -9.33 -0.62 -3.90
C LEU A 395 -10.05 -1.73 -4.68
N LEU A 396 -11.16 -1.39 -5.35
CA LEU A 396 -11.93 -2.35 -6.14
C LEU A 396 -11.19 -2.79 -7.41
N ALA A 397 -10.57 -1.85 -8.13
CA ALA A 397 -9.76 -2.14 -9.30
C ALA A 397 -8.54 -3.00 -8.94
N ASP A 398 -7.87 -2.69 -7.84
CA ASP A 398 -6.71 -3.44 -7.33
C ASP A 398 -7.09 -4.88 -6.96
N ALA A 399 -8.22 -5.08 -6.28
CA ALA A 399 -8.76 -6.41 -5.98
C ALA A 399 -9.17 -7.19 -7.25
N LEU A 400 -9.75 -6.51 -8.24
CA LEU A 400 -10.08 -7.10 -9.55
C LEU A 400 -8.81 -7.53 -10.32
N GLY A 401 -7.78 -6.68 -10.34
CA GLY A 401 -6.51 -6.98 -11.00
C GLY A 401 -5.85 -8.23 -10.41
N LEU A 402 -5.80 -8.32 -9.08
CA LEU A 402 -5.36 -9.52 -8.37
C LEU A 402 -6.20 -10.74 -8.75
N ALA A 403 -7.52 -10.63 -8.75
CA ALA A 403 -8.41 -11.75 -9.03
C ALA A 403 -8.24 -12.28 -10.48
N TRP A 404 -8.06 -11.38 -11.45
CA TRP A 404 -7.76 -11.74 -12.85
C TRP A 404 -6.39 -12.40 -13.02
N ARG A 405 -5.34 -11.84 -12.39
CA ARG A 405 -4.00 -12.47 -12.42
C ARG A 405 -3.99 -13.85 -11.79
N ARG A 406 -4.71 -14.06 -10.67
CA ARG A 406 -4.89 -15.39 -10.08
C ARG A 406 -5.54 -16.37 -11.06
N ARG A 407 -6.51 -15.92 -11.84
CA ARG A 407 -7.16 -16.75 -12.88
C ARG A 407 -6.21 -17.07 -14.03
N ALA A 408 -5.46 -16.09 -14.51
CA ALA A 408 -4.45 -16.31 -15.54
C ALA A 408 -3.40 -17.33 -15.11
N HIS A 409 -2.82 -17.15 -13.92
CA HIS A 409 -1.80 -18.04 -13.36
C HIS A 409 -2.34 -19.45 -13.12
N ALA A 410 -3.59 -19.58 -12.65
CA ALA A 410 -4.23 -20.88 -12.48
C ALA A 410 -4.44 -21.63 -13.81
N ALA A 411 -4.69 -20.91 -14.91
CA ALA A 411 -4.94 -21.51 -16.22
C ALA A 411 -3.66 -22.09 -16.86
N VAL A 412 -2.49 -21.49 -16.61
CA VAL A 412 -1.18 -22.00 -17.09
C VAL A 412 -0.47 -22.89 -16.07
N ALA A 413 -1.02 -23.08 -14.87
CA ALA A 413 -0.37 -23.82 -13.80
C ALA A 413 -0.15 -25.30 -14.18
N THR A 414 1.10 -25.76 -14.03
CA THR A 414 1.45 -27.17 -14.17
C THR A 414 0.75 -28.02 -13.08
N PRO A 415 0.57 -29.33 -13.28
CA PRO A 415 0.02 -30.20 -12.23
C PRO A 415 0.79 -30.12 -10.91
N ALA A 416 2.11 -29.95 -10.98
CA ALA A 416 2.97 -29.77 -9.81
C ALA A 416 2.65 -28.46 -9.06
N VAL A 417 2.43 -27.36 -9.77
CA VAL A 417 2.02 -26.08 -9.15
C VAL A 417 0.61 -26.21 -8.57
N ARG A 418 -0.33 -26.78 -9.33
CA ARG A 418 -1.74 -26.96 -8.91
C ARG A 418 -1.88 -27.77 -7.62
N ALA A 419 -1.02 -28.77 -7.40
CA ALA A 419 -1.04 -29.58 -6.18
C ALA A 419 -0.76 -28.78 -4.90
N HIS A 420 -0.16 -27.59 -5.01
CA HIS A 420 0.22 -26.74 -3.88
C HIS A 420 -0.62 -25.45 -3.79
N VAL A 421 -1.58 -25.25 -4.70
CA VAL A 421 -2.50 -24.11 -4.67
C VAL A 421 -3.46 -24.29 -3.48
N ILE A 422 -3.39 -23.35 -2.53
CA ILE A 422 -4.16 -23.39 -1.29
C ILE A 422 -5.62 -23.02 -1.53
N VAL A 423 -5.85 -21.99 -2.35
CA VAL A 423 -7.18 -21.48 -2.71
C VAL A 423 -7.23 -21.35 -4.22
N GLY A 424 -8.28 -21.85 -4.85
CA GLY A 424 -8.49 -21.76 -6.30
C GLY A 424 -8.59 -20.31 -6.79
N ALA A 425 -8.54 -20.14 -8.12
CA ALA A 425 -8.81 -18.85 -8.73
C ALA A 425 -10.27 -18.42 -8.48
N PRO A 426 -10.54 -17.10 -8.33
CA PRO A 426 -11.91 -16.60 -8.22
C PRO A 426 -12.78 -17.01 -9.41
N ALA A 427 -14.06 -17.28 -9.14
CA ALA A 427 -15.05 -17.64 -10.15
C ALA A 427 -15.35 -16.46 -11.10
N ALA A 428 -15.69 -16.77 -12.35
CA ALA A 428 -15.93 -15.77 -13.40
C ALA A 428 -17.11 -14.84 -13.06
N ASN A 429 -18.19 -15.39 -12.51
CA ASN A 429 -19.34 -14.63 -12.04
C ASN A 429 -18.98 -13.55 -10.99
N THR A 430 -18.06 -13.84 -10.06
CA THR A 430 -17.59 -12.89 -9.06
C THR A 430 -16.80 -11.75 -9.69
N LEU A 431 -16.02 -12.05 -10.74
CA LEU A 431 -15.28 -11.06 -11.53
C LEU A 431 -16.25 -10.17 -12.32
N GLU A 432 -17.24 -10.77 -12.99
CA GLU A 432 -18.24 -10.03 -13.75
C GLU A 432 -19.07 -9.09 -12.86
N GLN A 433 -19.61 -9.61 -11.75
CA GLN A 433 -20.38 -8.81 -10.78
C GLN A 433 -19.56 -7.65 -10.22
N SER A 434 -18.28 -7.87 -9.96
CA SER A 434 -17.39 -6.83 -9.44
C SER A 434 -16.97 -5.83 -10.51
N ALA A 435 -16.79 -6.24 -11.76
CA ALA A 435 -16.57 -5.34 -12.90
C ALA A 435 -17.80 -4.46 -13.14
N GLU A 436 -19.01 -5.02 -13.04
CA GLU A 436 -20.25 -4.26 -13.11
C GLU A 436 -20.40 -3.29 -11.94
N ALA A 437 -20.05 -3.71 -10.72
CA ALA A 437 -20.01 -2.83 -9.55
C ALA A 437 -19.05 -1.64 -9.74
N LEU A 438 -17.88 -1.89 -10.31
CA LEU A 438 -16.90 -0.87 -10.64
C LEU A 438 -17.44 0.10 -11.70
N ARG A 439 -18.00 -0.42 -12.79
CA ARG A 439 -18.63 0.38 -13.86
C ARG A 439 -19.76 1.25 -13.32
N ALA A 440 -20.68 0.68 -12.54
CA ALA A 440 -21.78 1.42 -11.93
C ALA A 440 -21.28 2.53 -10.98
N THR A 441 -20.17 2.29 -10.28
CA THR A 441 -19.54 3.29 -9.41
C THR A 441 -18.94 4.42 -10.24
N LEU A 442 -18.25 4.11 -11.34
CA LEU A 442 -17.69 5.12 -12.25
C LEU A 442 -18.78 5.96 -12.91
N HIS A 443 -19.91 5.37 -13.32
CA HIS A 443 -21.05 6.14 -13.84
C HIS A 443 -21.63 7.12 -12.80
N LYS A 444 -21.67 6.73 -11.52
CA LYS A 444 -22.08 7.65 -10.44
C LYS A 444 -21.09 8.79 -10.27
N VAL A 445 -19.79 8.48 -10.29
CA VAL A 445 -18.72 9.50 -10.25
C VAL A 445 -18.85 10.45 -11.44
N ALA A 446 -19.06 9.95 -12.66
CA ALA A 446 -19.31 10.75 -13.86
C ALA A 446 -20.53 11.67 -13.74
N ALA A 447 -21.60 11.19 -13.11
CA ALA A 447 -22.79 11.99 -12.82
C ALA A 447 -22.59 13.03 -11.69
N GLY A 448 -21.40 13.13 -11.09
CA GLY A 448 -21.13 14.01 -9.94
C GLY A 448 -21.79 13.54 -8.64
N VAL A 449 -22.29 12.30 -8.62
CA VAL A 449 -22.96 11.72 -7.45
C VAL A 449 -21.90 11.08 -6.57
N ALA A 450 -21.85 11.50 -5.30
CA ALA A 450 -20.98 10.90 -4.30
C ALA A 450 -21.21 9.37 -4.24
N PRO A 451 -20.15 8.53 -4.26
CA PRO A 451 -20.32 7.12 -3.96
C PRO A 451 -20.88 6.99 -2.54
N ALA A 452 -22.07 6.38 -2.41
CA ALA A 452 -22.72 6.22 -1.12
C ALA A 452 -21.84 5.37 -0.18
N SER A 453 -21.70 5.81 1.08
CA SER A 453 -21.09 5.00 2.14
C SER A 453 -21.80 3.65 2.26
N GLY A 454 -21.08 2.55 2.07
CA GLY A 454 -21.66 1.20 2.04
C GLY A 454 -22.27 0.77 0.69
N GLY A 455 -21.93 1.45 -0.41
CA GLY A 455 -22.46 1.17 -1.74
C GLY A 455 -21.93 -0.12 -2.39
N VAL A 456 -22.44 -0.39 -3.59
CA VAL A 456 -22.16 -1.58 -4.43
C VAL A 456 -20.65 -1.86 -4.58
N ALA A 457 -19.79 -0.83 -4.63
CA ALA A 457 -18.33 -0.99 -4.69
C ALA A 457 -17.74 -1.71 -3.46
N LEU A 458 -18.19 -1.38 -2.24
CA LEU A 458 -17.71 -2.00 -1.01
C LEU A 458 -18.21 -3.45 -0.89
N ALA A 459 -19.45 -3.71 -1.32
CA ALA A 459 -19.97 -5.07 -1.40
C ALA A 459 -19.19 -5.93 -2.40
N GLY A 460 -18.89 -5.39 -3.59
CA GLY A 460 -18.03 -6.02 -4.59
C GLY A 460 -16.62 -6.28 -4.06
N LEU A 461 -16.00 -5.30 -3.41
CA LEU A 461 -14.69 -5.45 -2.77
C LEU A 461 -14.70 -6.54 -1.68
N ALA A 462 -15.73 -6.60 -0.85
CA ALA A 462 -15.87 -7.64 0.17
C ALA A 462 -16.07 -9.03 -0.46
N ALA A 463 -16.85 -9.13 -1.54
CA ALA A 463 -17.03 -10.38 -2.29
C ALA A 463 -15.72 -10.87 -2.91
N LEU A 464 -14.96 -9.98 -3.57
CA LEU A 464 -13.64 -10.30 -4.10
C LEU A 464 -12.66 -10.67 -2.99
N THR A 465 -12.66 -9.95 -1.87
CA THR A 465 -11.77 -10.26 -0.75
C THR A 465 -12.01 -11.67 -0.23
N ARG A 466 -13.27 -12.07 -0.04
CA ARG A 466 -13.61 -13.45 0.33
C ARG A 466 -13.16 -14.45 -0.74
N ALA A 467 -13.50 -14.20 -2.02
CA ALA A 467 -13.13 -15.09 -3.12
C ALA A 467 -11.60 -15.25 -3.28
N ILE A 468 -10.84 -14.19 -3.01
CA ILE A 468 -9.37 -14.19 -3.09
C ILE A 468 -8.75 -14.93 -1.91
N GLU A 469 -9.23 -14.67 -0.69
CA GLU A 469 -8.57 -15.13 0.54
C GLU A 469 -9.03 -16.52 1.00
N GLN A 470 -10.28 -16.86 0.71
CA GLN A 470 -10.95 -18.06 1.21
C GLN A 470 -11.38 -19.00 0.09
N GLY A 471 -11.57 -18.47 -1.13
CA GLY A 471 -12.11 -19.21 -2.27
C GLY A 471 -13.58 -18.88 -2.53
N GLY A 472 -14.10 -19.37 -3.65
CA GLY A 472 -15.52 -19.23 -3.99
C GLY A 472 -16.32 -20.43 -3.50
N GLU A 473 -16.80 -20.36 -2.26
CA GLU A 473 -17.95 -21.14 -1.78
C GLU A 473 -19.02 -20.20 -1.22
#